data_AF-A0A358MDS6-F1
#
_entry.id   AF-A0A358MDS6-F1
#
_cell.length_a   1.000
_cell.length_b   1.000
_cell.length_c   1.000
_cell.angle_alpha   90.00
_cell.angle_beta   90.00
_cell.angle_gamma   90.00
#
_symmetry.space_group_name_H-M   'P 1'
#
loop_
_entity.id
_entity.type
_entity.pdbx_description
1 polymer ?
#
loop_
_entity_poly.entity_id
_entity_poly.type
_entity_poly.pdbx_seq_one_letter_code
_entity_poly.pdbx_strand_id
1 'polypeptide(L)'
;PRQRMFFADAPEKAPALNKIPLVKWDRKYTYVSSTHMLLPRGLNLVYDEWGGEKASGVLLHTKFLDTFAIKAAEELNRKQHYAASVEYKAYAESLKDNPDLWCKWSEKYINWRQLEILGLMSKGNWA
;
A
#
# COMPACT_ATOMS: atom_id res chain seq x y z
N PRO A 1 4.84 7.54 1.72
CA PRO A 1 6.32 7.33 1.78
C PRO A 1 6.97 7.05 0.41
N ARG A 2 6.54 6.01 -0.31
CA ARG A 2 7.20 5.58 -1.56
C ARG A 2 7.08 6.61 -2.69
N GLN A 3 5.91 7.23 -2.82
CA GLN A 3 5.69 8.35 -3.74
C GLN A 3 6.66 9.50 -3.49
N ARG A 4 6.81 9.93 -2.22
CA ARG A 4 7.73 11.00 -1.83
C ARG A 4 9.20 10.67 -2.10
N MET A 5 9.63 9.45 -1.82
CA MET A 5 11.06 9.09 -1.82
C MET A 5 11.56 8.56 -3.17
N PHE A 6 10.73 7.84 -3.92
CA PHE A 6 11.14 7.16 -5.15
C PHE A 6 10.47 7.72 -6.41
N PHE A 7 9.42 8.52 -6.25
CA PHE A 7 8.61 9.03 -7.35
C PHE A 7 8.29 10.52 -7.15
N ALA A 8 9.23 11.29 -6.56
CA ALA A 8 9.03 12.70 -6.25
C ALA A 8 8.67 13.51 -7.52
N ASP A 9 9.37 13.23 -8.62
CA ASP A 9 9.19 13.92 -9.90
C ASP A 9 8.07 13.33 -10.78
N ALA A 10 7.57 12.14 -10.45
CA ALA A 10 6.50 11.46 -11.20
C ALA A 10 5.53 10.71 -10.27
N PRO A 11 4.77 11.43 -9.41
CA PRO A 11 4.00 10.82 -8.32
C PRO A 11 2.91 9.85 -8.79
N GLU A 12 2.38 10.05 -10.00
CA GLU A 12 1.37 9.20 -10.64
C GLU A 12 1.87 7.80 -11.00
N LYS A 13 3.20 7.61 -11.08
CA LYS A 13 3.83 6.30 -11.30
C LYS A 13 4.05 5.53 -10.00
N ALA A 14 3.71 6.15 -8.85
CA ALA A 14 3.86 5.49 -7.57
C ALA A 14 2.90 4.30 -7.43
N PRO A 15 3.31 3.25 -6.68
CA PRO A 15 2.48 2.09 -6.39
C PRO A 15 1.11 2.46 -5.85
N ALA A 16 0.10 1.70 -6.23
CA ALA A 16 -1.19 1.72 -5.55
C ALA A 16 -1.00 1.40 -4.05
N LEU A 17 -1.49 2.29 -3.18
CA LEU A 17 -1.38 2.18 -1.73
C LEU A 17 -2.59 1.48 -1.10
N ASN A 18 -3.68 1.32 -1.83
CA ASN A 18 -4.88 0.63 -1.37
C ASN A 18 -4.76 -0.88 -1.53
N LYS A 19 -5.47 -1.64 -0.69
CA LYS A 19 -5.67 -3.09 -0.83
C LYS A 19 -7.10 -3.42 -0.43
N ILE A 20 -7.68 -4.43 -1.06
CA ILE A 20 -8.99 -4.98 -0.72
C ILE A 20 -8.78 -6.44 -0.29
N PRO A 21 -8.30 -6.68 0.95
CA PRO A 21 -7.82 -7.99 1.37
C PRO A 21 -8.94 -8.97 1.69
N LEU A 22 -10.13 -8.47 2.05
CA LEU A 22 -11.25 -9.29 2.48
C LEU A 22 -12.53 -8.85 1.78
N VAL A 23 -13.06 -9.74 0.95
CA VAL A 23 -14.34 -9.58 0.26
C VAL A 23 -15.16 -10.83 0.51
N LYS A 24 -16.43 -10.65 0.84
CA LYS A 24 -17.39 -11.76 0.86
C LYS A 24 -17.49 -12.31 -0.56
N TRP A 25 -17.12 -13.57 -0.74
CA TRP A 25 -17.07 -14.19 -2.07
C TRP A 25 -18.42 -14.16 -2.77
N ASP A 26 -18.40 -13.84 -4.07
CA ASP A 26 -19.50 -14.02 -5.02
C ASP A 26 -18.90 -14.43 -6.37
N ARG A 27 -19.53 -15.38 -7.05
CA ARG A 27 -19.10 -15.86 -8.38
C ARG A 27 -19.04 -14.77 -9.46
N LYS A 28 -19.76 -13.66 -9.28
CA LYS A 28 -19.78 -12.52 -10.23
C LYS A 28 -18.61 -11.57 -10.03
N TYR A 29 -17.82 -11.72 -8.97
CA TYR A 29 -16.72 -10.80 -8.67
C TYR A 29 -15.48 -11.16 -9.47
N THR A 30 -14.72 -10.13 -9.83
CA THR A 30 -13.50 -10.29 -10.63
C THR A 30 -12.43 -9.33 -10.15
N TYR A 31 -11.27 -9.86 -9.80
CA TYR A 31 -10.07 -9.06 -9.54
C TYR A 31 -9.50 -8.59 -10.86
N VAL A 32 -9.50 -7.28 -11.08
CA VAL A 32 -9.06 -6.66 -12.34
C VAL A 32 -7.67 -6.03 -12.22
N SER A 33 -7.19 -5.80 -10.99
CA SER A 33 -5.82 -5.32 -10.73
C SER A 33 -5.27 -5.96 -9.46
N SER A 34 -4.82 -7.22 -9.56
CA SER A 34 -4.37 -8.01 -8.41
C SER A 34 -5.33 -7.84 -7.22
N THR A 35 -4.85 -7.58 -6.01
CA THR A 35 -5.66 -7.27 -4.81
C THR A 35 -5.99 -5.78 -4.61
N HIS A 36 -5.76 -4.95 -5.63
CA HIS A 36 -5.99 -3.50 -5.56
C HIS A 36 -7.39 -3.09 -6.05
N MET A 37 -8.01 -3.88 -6.93
CA MET A 37 -9.28 -3.50 -7.54
C MET A 37 -10.12 -4.72 -7.95
N LEU A 38 -11.41 -4.69 -7.62
CA LEU A 38 -12.40 -5.69 -7.98
C LEU A 38 -13.59 -5.06 -8.72
N LEU A 39 -14.26 -5.87 -9.53
CA LEU A 39 -15.61 -5.57 -10.02
C LEU A 39 -16.66 -6.35 -9.21
N PRO A 40 -17.85 -5.75 -8.96
CA PRO A 40 -18.31 -4.42 -9.39
C PRO A 40 -17.71 -3.26 -8.59
N ARG A 41 -17.74 -2.04 -9.17
CA ARG A 41 -17.09 -0.81 -8.64
C ARG A 41 -17.30 -0.58 -7.14
N GLY A 42 -18.51 -0.86 -6.63
CA GLY A 42 -18.88 -0.62 -5.23
C GLY A 42 -18.00 -1.33 -4.20
N LEU A 43 -17.37 -2.45 -4.58
CA LEU A 43 -16.44 -3.18 -3.70
C LEU A 43 -15.14 -2.42 -3.39
N ASN A 44 -14.80 -1.39 -4.19
CA ASN A 44 -13.58 -0.60 -4.00
C ASN A 44 -13.79 0.65 -3.14
N LEU A 45 -15.04 0.96 -2.79
CA LEU A 45 -15.38 2.11 -1.95
C LEU A 45 -15.15 1.72 -0.48
N VAL A 46 -13.90 1.56 -0.03
CA VAL A 46 -13.57 0.90 1.26
C VAL A 46 -13.30 1.85 2.42
N TYR A 47 -13.25 3.15 2.18
CA TYR A 47 -13.18 4.19 3.22
C TYR A 47 -14.02 5.40 2.77
N ASP A 48 -14.35 6.26 3.73
CA ASP A 48 -15.03 7.53 3.45
C ASP A 48 -13.98 8.62 3.18
N GLU A 49 -14.21 9.45 2.17
CA GLU A 49 -13.28 10.52 1.75
C GLU A 49 -13.59 11.87 2.43
N TRP A 50 -14.75 11.98 3.09
CA TRP A 50 -15.32 13.22 3.64
C TRP A 50 -15.58 13.13 5.15
N GLY A 51 -14.90 12.21 5.85
CA GLY A 51 -14.95 12.10 7.31
C GLY A 51 -16.08 11.22 7.85
N GLY A 52 -16.58 10.26 7.07
CA GLY A 52 -17.59 9.31 7.51
C GLY A 52 -17.06 8.07 8.26
N GLU A 53 -18.02 7.33 8.83
CA GLU A 53 -17.79 6.20 9.75
C GLU A 53 -17.73 4.84 9.02
N LYS A 54 -17.23 4.81 7.78
CA LYS A 54 -17.08 3.52 7.10
C LYS A 54 -15.95 2.73 7.74
N ALA A 55 -16.28 1.55 8.25
CA ALA A 55 -15.28 0.66 8.82
C ALA A 55 -14.15 0.39 7.82
N SER A 56 -12.93 0.74 8.22
CA SER A 56 -11.71 0.63 7.44
C SER A 56 -10.57 0.18 8.35
N GLY A 57 -9.50 -0.35 7.75
CA GLY A 57 -8.36 -0.86 8.49
C GLY A 57 -7.05 -0.57 7.80
N VAL A 58 -5.96 -0.72 8.53
CA VAL A 58 -4.60 -0.54 8.02
C VAL A 58 -3.93 -1.91 7.87
N LEU A 59 -3.22 -2.10 6.77
CA LEU A 59 -2.32 -3.24 6.60
C LEU A 59 -0.89 -2.79 6.87
N LEU A 60 -0.19 -3.49 7.77
CA LEU A 60 1.23 -3.28 7.99
C LEU A 60 2.01 -3.79 6.76
N HIS A 61 2.86 -2.93 6.21
CA HIS A 61 3.58 -3.21 4.99
C HIS A 61 5.09 -3.27 5.27
N THR A 62 5.63 -4.48 5.31
CA THR A 62 7.03 -4.77 5.67
C THR A 62 7.94 -4.94 4.45
N LYS A 63 7.62 -4.29 3.32
CA LYS A 63 8.40 -4.50 2.07
C LYS A 63 9.86 -4.11 2.20
N PHE A 64 10.23 -3.17 3.07
CA PHE A 64 11.61 -2.72 3.29
C PHE A 64 12.30 -3.40 4.48
N LEU A 65 12.10 -4.71 4.63
CA LEU A 65 12.97 -5.50 5.52
C LEU A 65 14.37 -5.64 4.91
N ASP A 66 15.34 -6.02 5.73
CA ASP A 66 16.72 -6.34 5.34
C ASP A 66 16.83 -7.26 4.11
N THR A 67 15.89 -8.20 3.96
CA THR A 67 15.82 -9.12 2.81
C THR A 67 15.37 -8.47 1.50
N PHE A 68 14.95 -7.20 1.52
CA PHE A 68 14.34 -6.55 0.36
C PHE A 68 15.30 -6.37 -0.81
N ALA A 69 16.55 -5.98 -0.56
CA ALA A 69 17.54 -5.77 -1.62
C ALA A 69 17.83 -7.09 -2.38
N ILE A 70 17.94 -8.19 -1.65
CA ILE A 70 18.15 -9.54 -2.20
C ILE A 70 16.93 -9.94 -3.05
N LYS A 71 15.72 -9.78 -2.50
CA LYS A 71 14.48 -10.08 -3.22
C LYS A 71 14.32 -9.20 -4.46
N ALA A 72 14.65 -7.92 -4.40
CA ALA A 72 14.55 -7.02 -5.53
C ALA A 72 15.49 -7.43 -6.67
N ALA A 73 16.72 -7.85 -6.37
CA ALA A 73 17.67 -8.36 -7.37
C ALA A 73 17.18 -9.67 -8.02
N GLU A 74 16.67 -10.60 -7.23
CA GLU A 74 16.08 -11.85 -7.72
C GLU A 74 14.89 -11.58 -8.65
N GLU A 75 14.04 -10.65 -8.25
CA GLU A 75 12.84 -10.27 -8.96
C GLU A 75 13.15 -9.56 -10.30
N LEU A 76 14.18 -8.71 -10.36
CA LEU A 76 14.67 -8.14 -11.62
C LEU A 76 15.09 -9.22 -12.63
N ASN A 77 15.63 -10.35 -12.16
CA ASN A 77 16.00 -11.48 -13.02
C ASN A 77 14.77 -12.31 -13.45
N ARG A 78 13.85 -12.58 -12.51
CA ARG A 78 12.65 -13.40 -12.76
C ARG A 78 11.64 -12.76 -13.72
N LYS A 79 11.60 -11.42 -13.82
CA LYS A 79 10.68 -10.66 -14.70
C LYS A 79 9.18 -10.95 -14.50
N GLN A 80 8.78 -11.57 -13.40
CA GLN A 80 7.37 -11.87 -13.07
C GLN A 80 6.74 -10.77 -12.22
N HIS A 81 6.70 -9.54 -12.74
CA HIS A 81 6.32 -8.35 -11.97
C HIS A 81 5.03 -7.70 -12.39
N TYR A 82 4.29 -7.26 -11.37
CA TYR A 82 3.24 -6.27 -11.54
C TYR A 82 3.83 -4.98 -12.17
N ALA A 83 3.11 -4.41 -13.14
CA ALA A 83 3.47 -3.17 -13.82
C ALA A 83 4.92 -3.14 -14.40
N ALA A 84 5.36 -4.23 -15.05
CA ALA A 84 6.64 -4.31 -15.76
C ALA A 84 7.89 -3.96 -14.91
N SER A 85 7.85 -4.29 -13.62
CA SER A 85 8.96 -4.05 -12.67
C SER A 85 9.32 -2.57 -12.45
N VAL A 86 8.46 -1.62 -12.82
CA VAL A 86 8.76 -0.17 -12.67
C VAL A 86 9.15 0.15 -11.22
N GLU A 87 8.41 -0.41 -10.26
CA GLU A 87 8.72 -0.28 -8.83
C GLU A 87 10.10 -0.84 -8.48
N TYR A 88 10.41 -2.07 -8.91
CA TYR A 88 11.65 -2.76 -8.55
C TYR A 88 12.89 -2.10 -9.16
N LYS A 89 12.77 -1.53 -10.36
CA LYS A 89 13.86 -0.75 -10.97
C LYS A 89 14.13 0.53 -10.17
N ALA A 90 13.09 1.31 -9.88
CA ALA A 90 13.21 2.52 -9.06
C ALA A 90 13.79 2.22 -7.67
N TYR A 91 13.40 1.09 -7.07
CA TYR A 91 13.95 0.65 -5.79
C TYR A 91 15.40 0.19 -5.89
N ALA A 92 15.79 -0.59 -6.90
CA ALA A 92 17.17 -1.06 -7.03
C ALA A 92 18.17 0.08 -7.27
N GLU A 93 17.75 1.15 -7.94
CA GLU A 93 18.57 2.34 -8.15
C GLU A 93 18.77 3.14 -6.85
N SER A 94 17.71 3.30 -6.06
CA SER A 94 17.70 4.16 -4.86
C SER A 94 18.04 3.45 -3.55
N LEU A 95 17.85 2.13 -3.43
CA LEU A 95 18.19 1.37 -2.22
C LEU A 95 19.70 1.27 -1.98
N LYS A 96 20.52 1.52 -3.01
CA LYS A 96 21.98 1.60 -2.83
C LYS A 96 22.38 2.63 -1.78
N ASP A 97 21.58 3.69 -1.63
CA ASP A 97 21.85 4.81 -0.73
C ASP A 97 21.17 4.67 0.64
N ASN A 98 20.53 3.52 0.92
CA ASN A 98 19.80 3.23 2.17
C ASN A 98 18.90 4.40 2.64
N PRO A 99 17.87 4.76 1.85
CA PRO A 99 17.12 6.00 2.05
C PRO A 99 16.33 5.99 3.36
N ASP A 100 16.51 7.04 4.17
CA ASP A 100 15.69 7.25 5.35
C ASP A 100 14.25 7.65 4.93
N LEU A 101 13.30 6.78 5.26
CA LEU A 101 11.88 7.01 5.00
C LEU A 101 11.22 7.86 6.10
N TRP A 102 11.92 8.10 7.22
CA TRP A 102 11.43 8.92 8.33
C TRP A 102 11.22 10.37 7.92
N CYS A 103 10.33 11.07 8.60
CA CYS A 103 10.11 12.50 8.45
C CYS A 103 9.45 13.08 9.69
N LYS A 104 9.24 14.40 9.70
CA LYS A 104 8.57 15.12 10.81
C LYS A 104 7.15 14.67 11.13
N TRP A 105 6.50 13.89 10.26
CA TRP A 105 5.16 13.32 10.48
C TRP A 105 5.19 11.81 10.79
N SER A 106 6.39 11.23 10.89
CA SER A 106 6.55 9.82 11.24
C SER A 106 6.34 9.64 12.73
N GLU A 107 5.52 8.66 13.09
CA GLU A 107 5.17 8.35 14.47
C GLU A 107 5.53 6.91 14.83
N LYS A 108 5.95 6.69 16.07
CA LYS A 108 6.18 5.34 16.58
C LYS A 108 4.84 4.62 16.73
N TYR A 109 4.70 3.47 16.08
CA TYR A 109 3.50 2.64 16.23
C TYR A 109 3.39 2.08 17.66
N ILE A 110 2.21 2.24 18.26
CA ILE A 110 1.87 1.74 19.60
C ILE A 110 0.80 0.66 19.49
N ASN A 111 -0.38 1.01 18.96
CA ASN A 111 -1.52 0.10 18.83
C ASN A 111 -2.56 0.67 17.83
N TRP A 112 -3.65 -0.08 17.62
CA TRP A 112 -4.71 0.32 16.68
C TRP A 112 -5.46 1.59 17.11
N ARG A 113 -5.60 1.89 18.41
CA ARG A 113 -6.27 3.11 18.88
C ARG A 113 -5.54 4.37 18.42
N GLN A 114 -4.20 4.30 18.39
CA GLN A 114 -3.39 5.37 17.81
C GLN A 114 -3.73 5.60 16.33
N LEU A 115 -3.94 4.54 15.55
CA LEU A 115 -4.27 4.65 14.13
C LEU A 115 -5.66 5.27 13.91
N GLU A 116 -6.63 4.97 14.78
CA GLU A 116 -7.94 5.62 14.78
C GLU A 116 -7.83 7.12 15.13
N ILE A 117 -7.10 7.47 16.19
CA ILE A 117 -6.87 8.87 16.60
C ILE A 117 -6.16 9.67 15.49
N LEU A 118 -5.21 9.04 14.79
CA LEU A 118 -4.52 9.65 13.64
C LEU A 118 -5.39 9.74 12.37
N GLY A 119 -6.63 9.23 12.40
CA GLY A 119 -7.53 9.24 11.24
C GLY A 119 -7.12 8.29 10.12
N LEU A 120 -6.24 7.32 10.40
CA LEU A 120 -5.75 6.34 9.42
C LEU A 120 -6.68 5.14 9.25
N MET A 121 -7.59 4.93 10.20
CA MET A 121 -8.65 3.93 10.13
C MET A 121 -9.90 4.39 10.89
N SER A 122 -11.03 3.76 10.59
CA SER A 122 -12.28 3.95 11.33
C SER A 122 -12.84 2.58 11.73
N LYS A 123 -13.25 2.43 12.99
CA LYS A 123 -14.02 1.24 13.42
C LYS A 123 -15.46 1.25 12.90
N GLY A 124 -15.94 2.40 12.41
CA GLY A 124 -17.33 2.62 12.06
C GLY A 124 -18.30 2.37 13.22
N ASN A 125 -19.50 1.87 12.90
CA ASN A 125 -20.52 1.55 13.90
C ASN A 125 -20.25 0.27 14.71
N TRP A 126 -19.03 -0.27 14.65
CA TRP A 126 -18.61 -1.37 15.50
C TRP A 126 -18.13 -0.77 16.83
N ALA A 127 -19.10 -0.38 17.66
CA ALA A 127 -18.92 -0.01 19.07
C ALA A 127 -19.51 -1.09 19.98
#